data_AF-A0A963NF07-F1
#
_entry.id   AF-A0A963NF07-F1
#
_cell.length_a   1.000
_cell.length_b   1.000
_cell.length_c   1.000
_cell.angle_alpha   90.00
_cell.angle_beta   90.00
_cell.angle_gamma   90.00
#
_symmetry.space_group_name_H-M   'P 1'
#
loop_
_entity.id
_entity.type
_entity.pdbx_description
1 polymer ?
#
loop_
_entity_poly.entity_id
_entity_poly.type
_entity_poly.pdbx_seq_one_letter_code
_entity_poly.pdbx_strand_id
1 'polypeptide(L)'
;SVEAMEAAVLGVERAAPAPGGGPSGLVRVGATEGFGTLILAPHLACLTQKHPQLSIDLLALPRMLHLSRREADIIISLERPTRGSVIVVRLTDYVLHLYGQRDYLARSFPITQREDLCHHAFISYVDDLLFTKELQFLDALHQPERFAFRSTSITAQYEAVRAGAGLAVLPAFLADRDPLLQRVLPQQARFTRTFWMSMPAESKYLARMQAVWGFLKETVQREQALLVPGVPEQAT
;
A
#
# COMPACT_ATOMS: atom_id res chain seq x y z
N SER A 1 -16.98 -21.43 35.59
CA SER A 1 -17.27 -21.17 34.17
C SER A 1 -16.02 -21.48 33.37
N VAL A 2 -16.14 -22.02 32.15
CA VAL A 2 -15.03 -22.21 31.20
C VAL A 2 -14.29 -20.87 30.95
N GLU A 3 -14.98 -19.75 31.15
CA GLU A 3 -14.45 -18.38 31.06
C GLU A 3 -13.37 -18.04 32.11
N ALA A 4 -13.34 -18.69 33.27
CA ALA A 4 -12.29 -18.46 34.27
C ALA A 4 -11.00 -19.25 33.98
N MET A 5 -11.09 -20.30 33.15
CA MET A 5 -9.94 -21.11 32.72
C MET A 5 -9.27 -20.52 31.47
N GLU A 6 -10.01 -19.88 30.55
CA GLU A 6 -9.42 -19.19 29.40
C GLU A 6 -8.65 -17.91 29.80
N ALA A 7 -9.04 -17.24 30.88
CA ALA A 7 -8.30 -16.07 31.38
C ALA A 7 -6.92 -16.41 31.96
N ALA A 8 -6.67 -17.69 32.32
CA ALA A 8 -5.38 -18.14 32.86
C ALA A 8 -4.33 -18.45 31.78
N VAL A 9 -4.70 -18.44 30.49
CA VAL A 9 -3.75 -18.68 29.37
C VAL A 9 -3.11 -17.36 28.86
N LEU A 10 -3.65 -16.20 29.24
CA LEU A 10 -3.13 -14.89 28.83
C LEU A 10 -2.13 -14.27 29.83
N GLY A 11 -1.66 -15.07 30.79
CA GLY A 11 -1.05 -14.58 32.02
C GLY A 11 0.42 -14.90 32.26
N VAL A 12 1.26 -15.23 31.27
CA VAL A 12 2.73 -15.18 31.43
C VAL A 12 3.38 -14.93 30.07
N GLU A 13 3.81 -13.70 29.82
CA GLU A 13 5.12 -13.39 29.23
C GLU A 13 5.45 -11.91 29.52
N ARG A 14 5.72 -11.61 30.79
CA ARG A 14 6.64 -10.52 31.12
C ARG A 14 8.06 -11.10 31.05
N ALA A 15 8.45 -11.52 29.85
CA ALA A 15 9.83 -11.88 29.60
C ALA A 15 10.63 -10.57 29.64
N ALA A 16 11.38 -10.37 30.74
CA ALA A 16 12.52 -9.47 30.70
C ALA A 16 13.38 -9.88 29.49
N PRO A 17 13.93 -8.93 28.71
CA PRO A 17 14.74 -9.28 27.57
C PRO A 17 15.89 -10.18 28.05
N ALA A 18 15.91 -11.42 27.55
CA ALA A 18 17.04 -12.30 27.77
C ALA A 18 18.30 -11.59 27.27
N PRO A 19 19.43 -11.63 28.00
CA PRO A 19 20.67 -11.04 27.51
C PRO A 19 21.06 -11.75 26.20
N GLY A 20 20.91 -11.06 25.07
CA GLY A 20 21.14 -11.62 23.73
C GLY A 20 19.91 -12.13 22.97
N GLY A 21 18.69 -12.03 23.51
CA GLY A 21 17.46 -12.45 22.83
C GLY A 21 16.81 -11.30 22.06
N GLY A 22 16.81 -11.37 20.73
CA GLY A 22 16.06 -10.44 19.86
C GLY A 22 14.54 -10.56 20.01
N PRO A 23 13.74 -9.76 19.29
CA PRO A 23 12.29 -9.90 19.28
C PRO A 23 11.88 -11.33 18.90
N SER A 24 10.84 -11.85 19.55
CA SER A 24 10.32 -13.20 19.35
C SER A 24 8.79 -13.23 19.34
N GLY A 25 8.22 -14.31 18.80
CA GLY A 25 6.78 -14.53 18.68
C GLY A 25 6.21 -14.09 17.34
N LEU A 26 4.88 -14.12 17.21
CA LEU A 26 4.16 -13.76 16.00
C LEU A 26 3.74 -12.29 16.01
N VAL A 27 3.88 -11.61 14.87
CA VAL A 27 3.29 -10.30 14.59
C VAL A 27 2.56 -10.33 13.25
N ARG A 28 1.28 -9.95 13.26
CA ARG A 28 0.45 -9.84 12.06
C ARG A 28 0.43 -8.41 11.55
N VAL A 29 0.85 -8.22 10.30
CA VAL A 29 0.90 -6.91 9.64
C VAL A 29 -0.12 -6.88 8.51
N GLY A 30 -1.15 -6.04 8.62
CA GLY A 30 -2.10 -5.75 7.55
C GLY A 30 -1.65 -4.56 6.72
N ALA A 31 -1.66 -4.68 5.39
CA ALA A 31 -1.35 -3.59 4.47
C ALA A 31 -2.17 -3.70 3.17
N THR A 32 -2.27 -2.59 2.44
CA THR A 32 -2.83 -2.60 1.08
C THR A 32 -1.99 -3.50 0.16
N GLU A 33 -2.64 -4.29 -0.68
CA GLU A 33 -2.05 -5.30 -1.57
C GLU A 33 -0.72 -4.89 -2.21
N GLY A 34 -0.69 -3.78 -2.98
CA GLY A 34 0.50 -3.34 -3.69
C GLY A 34 1.67 -2.95 -2.77
N PHE A 35 1.38 -2.20 -1.70
CA PHE A 35 2.39 -1.78 -0.72
C PHE A 35 2.93 -2.97 0.09
N GLY A 36 2.04 -3.84 0.56
CA GLY A 36 2.42 -5.06 1.29
C GLY A 36 3.32 -5.96 0.44
N THR A 37 2.94 -6.20 -0.80
CA THR A 37 3.65 -7.14 -1.69
C THR A 37 4.98 -6.59 -2.18
N LEU A 38 5.03 -5.33 -2.64
CA LEU A 38 6.22 -4.81 -3.31
C LEU A 38 7.19 -4.08 -2.38
N ILE A 39 6.68 -3.45 -1.32
CA ILE A 39 7.51 -2.67 -0.40
C ILE A 39 7.78 -3.46 0.88
N LEU A 40 6.76 -4.04 1.51
CA LEU A 40 6.96 -4.64 2.83
C LEU A 40 7.55 -6.05 2.76
N ALA A 41 7.03 -6.93 1.91
CA ALA A 41 7.40 -8.35 1.91
C ALA A 41 8.92 -8.60 1.78
N PRO A 42 9.66 -7.95 0.84
CA PRO A 42 11.12 -8.16 0.73
C PRO A 42 11.87 -7.77 2.01
N HIS A 43 11.45 -6.67 2.65
CA HIS A 43 12.09 -6.16 3.86
C HIS A 43 11.72 -6.98 5.09
N LEU A 44 10.46 -7.39 5.22
CA LEU A 44 10.01 -8.27 6.31
C LEU A 44 10.69 -9.65 6.24
N ALA A 45 10.97 -10.18 5.05
CA ALA A 45 11.77 -11.39 4.88
C ALA A 45 13.20 -11.22 5.42
N CYS A 46 13.85 -10.07 5.17
CA CYS A 46 15.16 -9.77 5.75
C CYS A 46 15.10 -9.64 7.28
N LEU A 47 14.01 -9.08 7.82
CA LEU A 47 13.81 -8.95 9.26
C LEU A 47 13.74 -10.31 9.96
N THR A 48 12.98 -11.27 9.40
CA THR A 48 12.84 -12.61 9.99
C THR A 48 14.13 -13.43 9.87
N GLN A 49 14.94 -13.21 8.84
CA GLN A 49 16.30 -13.81 8.76
C GLN A 49 17.22 -13.27 9.86
N LYS A 50 17.12 -11.98 10.19
CA LYS A 50 17.90 -11.36 11.28
C LYS A 50 17.40 -11.76 12.67
N HIS A 51 16.10 -12.08 12.80
CA HIS A 51 15.47 -12.49 14.05
C HIS A 51 14.70 -13.81 13.88
N PRO A 52 15.39 -14.97 13.93
CA PRO A 52 14.77 -16.27 13.62
C PRO A 52 13.62 -16.69 14.55
N GLN A 53 13.51 -16.07 15.73
CA GLN A 53 12.43 -16.32 16.68
C GLN A 53 11.20 -15.43 16.45
N LEU A 54 11.29 -14.45 15.54
CA LEU A 54 10.20 -13.58 15.13
C LEU A 54 9.53 -14.16 13.88
N SER A 55 8.24 -14.41 13.97
CA SER A 55 7.39 -14.78 12.85
C SER A 55 6.51 -13.61 12.44
N ILE A 56 6.25 -13.47 11.14
CA ILE A 56 5.44 -12.37 10.61
C ILE A 56 4.39 -12.95 9.66
N ASP A 57 3.11 -12.70 9.96
CA ASP A 57 2.03 -12.88 8.99
C ASP A 57 1.80 -11.55 8.26
N LEU A 58 1.94 -11.52 6.93
CA LEU A 58 1.62 -10.34 6.13
C LEU A 58 0.27 -10.52 5.44
N LEU A 59 -0.72 -9.73 5.87
CA LEU A 59 -2.04 -9.67 5.25
C LEU A 59 -2.06 -8.54 4.22
N ALA A 60 -1.66 -8.86 2.99
CA ALA A 60 -1.69 -7.93 1.86
C ALA A 60 -3.02 -8.05 1.11
N LEU A 61 -3.98 -7.16 1.41
CA LEU A 61 -5.34 -7.25 0.86
C LEU A 61 -5.72 -5.98 0.10
N PRO A 62 -6.59 -6.07 -0.93
CA PRO A 62 -7.10 -4.90 -1.64
C PRO A 62 -7.92 -3.95 -0.75
N ARG A 63 -8.48 -4.45 0.36
CA ARG A 63 -9.33 -3.68 1.29
C ARG A 63 -8.95 -3.99 2.74
N MET A 64 -8.68 -2.94 3.52
CA MET A 64 -8.30 -3.04 4.94
C MET A 64 -9.45 -2.80 5.93
N LEU A 65 -10.61 -2.37 5.43
CA LEU A 65 -11.75 -1.90 6.23
C LEU A 65 -12.31 -2.85 7.29
N HIS A 66 -12.11 -4.16 7.10
CA HIS A 66 -12.75 -5.18 7.93
C HIS A 66 -11.77 -5.93 8.80
N LEU A 67 -10.47 -5.58 8.79
CA LEU A 67 -9.52 -6.20 9.70
C LEU A 67 -9.91 -5.83 11.13
N SER A 68 -10.54 -6.78 11.82
CA SER A 68 -10.76 -6.67 13.25
C SER A 68 -9.42 -6.67 13.97
N ARG A 69 -9.39 -6.22 15.24
CA ARG A 69 -8.19 -6.31 16.10
C ARG A 69 -7.62 -7.73 16.22
N ARG A 70 -8.37 -8.75 15.80
CA ARG A 70 -7.96 -10.16 15.83
C ARG A 70 -7.21 -10.59 14.56
N GLU A 71 -7.34 -9.85 13.47
CA GLU A 71 -6.78 -10.25 12.16
C GLU A 71 -5.41 -9.62 11.90
N ALA A 72 -5.11 -8.45 12.46
CA ALA A 72 -3.79 -7.81 12.37
C ALA A 72 -3.42 -7.05 13.65
N ASP A 73 -2.15 -7.12 14.04
CA ASP A 73 -1.58 -6.40 15.18
C ASP A 73 -1.11 -4.99 14.78
N ILE A 74 -0.59 -4.84 13.57
CA ILE A 74 -0.20 -3.55 12.95
C ILE A 74 -0.94 -3.41 11.63
N ILE A 75 -1.62 -2.28 11.42
CA ILE A 75 -2.38 -1.99 10.21
C ILE A 75 -1.80 -0.76 9.51
N ILE A 76 -1.53 -0.90 8.22
CA ILE A 76 -1.14 0.19 7.32
C ILE A 76 -2.27 0.46 6.33
N SER A 77 -2.90 1.63 6.45
CA SER A 77 -4.10 2.04 5.74
C SER A 77 -3.91 3.33 4.96
N LEU A 78 -4.80 3.60 4.01
CA LEU A 78 -4.84 4.87 3.27
C LEU A 78 -5.52 5.99 4.07
N GLU A 79 -6.52 5.63 4.88
CA GLU A 79 -7.23 6.55 5.74
C GLU A 79 -6.70 6.48 7.17
N ARG A 80 -6.72 7.62 7.85
CA ARG A 80 -6.40 7.69 9.28
C ARG A 80 -7.54 7.04 10.08
N PRO A 81 -7.27 6.01 10.90
CA PRO A 81 -8.30 5.47 11.79
C PRO A 81 -8.86 6.55 12.72
N THR A 82 -10.19 6.67 12.76
CA THR A 82 -10.91 7.68 13.56
C THR A 82 -11.57 7.13 14.82
N ARG A 83 -11.60 5.80 14.98
CA ARG A 83 -12.28 5.11 16.08
C ARG A 83 -11.39 4.04 16.70
N GLY A 84 -11.61 3.77 17.99
CA GLY A 84 -10.90 2.75 18.75
C GLY A 84 -9.69 3.28 19.54
N SER A 85 -9.29 2.53 20.56
CA SER A 85 -8.09 2.81 21.35
C SER A 85 -6.86 2.30 20.59
N VAL A 86 -6.38 3.10 19.64
CA VAL A 86 -5.23 2.79 18.80
C VAL A 86 -4.21 3.92 18.84
N ILE A 87 -2.94 3.56 18.72
CA ILE A 87 -1.90 4.51 18.37
C ILE A 87 -1.89 4.63 16.86
N VAL A 88 -1.83 5.86 16.38
CA VAL A 88 -1.84 6.16 14.95
C VAL A 88 -0.70 7.11 14.65
N VAL A 89 0.07 6.80 13.62
CA VAL A 89 1.08 7.69 13.06
C VAL A 89 0.89 7.81 11.57
N ARG A 90 1.22 8.99 11.06
CA ARG A 90 1.48 9.17 9.63
C ARG A 90 2.77 8.41 9.29
N LEU A 91 2.70 7.43 8.40
CA LEU A 91 3.84 6.57 8.07
C LEU A 91 4.70 7.21 6.98
N THR A 92 4.12 7.44 5.80
CA THR A 92 4.81 8.06 4.66
C THR A 92 3.80 8.51 3.60
N ASP A 93 4.23 9.37 2.69
CA ASP A 93 3.51 9.61 1.44
C ASP A 93 3.92 8.62 0.36
N TYR A 94 3.05 8.45 -0.62
CA TYR A 94 3.37 7.83 -1.88
C TYR A 94 2.70 8.59 -3.03
N VAL A 95 3.29 8.45 -4.21
CA VAL A 95 2.83 9.12 -5.43
C VAL A 95 2.15 8.13 -6.36
N LEU A 96 1.10 8.60 -7.02
CA LEU A 96 0.47 7.93 -8.14
C LEU A 96 0.58 8.81 -9.39
N HIS A 97 0.65 8.15 -10.54
CA HIS A 97 0.62 8.78 -11.85
C HIS A 97 -0.38 8.05 -12.75
N LEU A 98 -0.79 8.72 -13.83
CA LEU A 98 -1.48 8.06 -14.94
C LEU A 98 -0.45 7.33 -15.80
N TYR A 99 -0.70 6.06 -16.13
CA TYR A 99 0.16 5.24 -16.97
C TYR A 99 -0.60 4.65 -18.14
N GLY A 100 0.11 4.47 -19.24
CA GLY A 100 -0.28 3.62 -20.36
C GLY A 100 0.87 2.72 -20.77
N GLN A 101 0.57 1.60 -21.44
CA GLN A 101 1.62 0.78 -22.05
C GLN A 101 2.14 1.45 -23.33
N ARG A 102 3.45 1.34 -23.59
CA ARG A 102 4.15 2.08 -24.65
C ARG A 102 3.58 1.83 -26.05
N ASP A 103 3.33 0.58 -26.43
CA ASP A 103 2.76 0.28 -27.76
C ASP A 103 1.29 0.70 -27.87
N TYR A 104 0.54 0.69 -26.77
CA TYR A 104 -0.81 1.25 -26.71
C TYR A 104 -0.77 2.74 -26.96
N LEU A 105 0.14 3.47 -26.31
CA LEU A 105 0.31 4.90 -26.53
C LEU A 105 0.78 5.21 -27.96
N ALA A 106 1.70 4.41 -28.52
CA ALA A 106 2.22 4.62 -29.87
C ALA A 106 1.19 4.41 -30.98
N ARG A 107 0.21 3.53 -30.79
CA ARG A 107 -0.85 3.24 -31.79
C ARG A 107 -2.13 4.04 -31.58
N SER A 108 -2.28 4.71 -30.44
CA SER A 108 -3.50 5.44 -30.07
C SER A 108 -3.36 6.93 -30.40
N PHE A 109 -4.42 7.70 -30.17
CA PHE A 109 -4.38 9.16 -30.30
C PHE A 109 -3.25 9.75 -29.42
N PRO A 110 -2.44 10.71 -29.91
CA PRO A 110 -1.39 11.32 -29.09
C PRO A 110 -1.95 12.08 -27.89
N ILE A 111 -1.33 11.94 -26.72
CA ILE A 111 -1.73 12.65 -25.49
C ILE A 111 -0.71 13.75 -25.19
N THR A 112 -1.12 15.00 -25.39
CA THR A 112 -0.33 16.21 -25.13
C THR A 112 -0.96 17.09 -24.06
N GLN A 113 -2.28 16.99 -23.88
CA GLN A 113 -3.08 17.74 -22.91
C GLN A 113 -4.18 16.85 -22.31
N ARG A 114 -4.93 17.38 -21.33
CA ARG A 114 -5.97 16.61 -20.62
C ARG A 114 -7.14 16.25 -21.51
N GLU A 115 -7.47 17.10 -22.46
CA GLU A 115 -8.62 16.95 -23.36
C GLU A 115 -8.44 15.71 -24.26
N ASP A 116 -7.21 15.38 -24.61
CA ASP A 116 -6.88 14.20 -25.45
C ASP A 116 -7.25 12.88 -24.75
N LEU A 117 -7.39 12.88 -23.42
CA LEU A 117 -7.78 11.71 -22.64
C LEU A 117 -9.14 11.12 -23.06
N CYS A 118 -10.04 11.94 -23.62
CA CYS A 118 -11.35 11.45 -24.10
C CYS A 118 -11.24 10.39 -25.22
N HIS A 119 -10.09 10.30 -25.90
CA HIS A 119 -9.83 9.34 -26.96
C HIS A 119 -9.32 7.98 -26.46
N HIS A 120 -9.17 7.79 -25.14
CA HIS A 120 -8.55 6.60 -24.57
C HIS A 120 -9.49 5.80 -23.69
N ALA A 121 -9.25 4.49 -23.67
CA ALA A 121 -9.86 3.59 -22.71
C ALA A 121 -9.26 3.78 -21.32
N PHE A 122 -10.09 3.60 -20.28
CA PHE A 122 -9.68 3.70 -18.89
C PHE A 122 -9.85 2.40 -18.12
N ILE A 123 -8.93 2.20 -17.18
CA ILE A 123 -8.89 1.13 -16.21
C ILE A 123 -9.00 1.77 -14.83
N SER A 124 -9.87 1.22 -13.99
CA SER A 124 -10.11 1.79 -12.65
C SER A 124 -10.54 0.72 -11.65
N TYR A 125 -10.87 1.16 -10.45
CA TYR A 125 -11.55 0.34 -9.47
C TYR A 125 -13.02 0.12 -9.84
N VAL A 126 -13.62 -0.92 -9.24
CA VAL A 126 -15.07 -1.13 -9.30
C VAL A 126 -15.76 -0.10 -8.38
N ASP A 127 -16.60 0.77 -8.94
CA ASP A 127 -17.20 1.93 -8.25
C ASP A 127 -17.92 1.58 -6.95
N ASP A 128 -18.75 0.53 -6.93
CA ASP A 128 -19.52 0.12 -5.73
C ASP A 128 -18.64 -0.42 -4.59
N LEU A 129 -17.34 -0.55 -4.85
CA LEU A 129 -16.34 -1.05 -3.91
C LEU A 129 -15.22 -0.04 -3.64
N LEU A 130 -15.30 1.17 -4.22
CA LEU A 130 -14.38 2.26 -3.94
C LEU A 130 -14.58 2.72 -2.49
N PHE A 131 -13.61 2.36 -1.66
CA PHE A 131 -13.67 2.61 -0.23
C PHE A 131 -13.52 4.10 0.13
N THR A 132 -12.85 4.88 -0.72
CA THR A 132 -12.56 6.28 -0.43
C THR A 132 -12.59 7.14 -1.69
N LYS A 133 -13.06 8.39 -1.54
CA LYS A 133 -12.97 9.43 -2.59
C LYS A 133 -11.53 9.74 -2.96
N GLU A 134 -10.58 9.38 -2.11
CA GLU A 134 -9.15 9.51 -2.38
C GLU A 134 -8.70 8.68 -3.59
N LEU A 135 -9.48 7.68 -4.04
CA LEU A 135 -9.16 6.88 -5.23
C LEU A 135 -9.89 7.36 -6.50
N GLN A 136 -10.71 8.42 -6.41
CA GLN A 136 -11.40 9.04 -7.56
C GLN A 136 -10.46 10.02 -8.29
N PHE A 137 -9.33 9.51 -8.77
CA PHE A 137 -8.29 10.33 -9.41
C PHE A 137 -8.71 10.85 -10.79
N LEU A 138 -9.51 10.05 -11.51
CA LEU A 138 -9.91 10.34 -12.87
C LEU A 138 -10.90 11.49 -12.94
N ASP A 139 -11.78 11.68 -11.95
CA ASP A 139 -12.71 12.81 -11.91
C ASP A 139 -12.00 14.18 -11.94
N ALA A 140 -10.76 14.24 -11.43
CA ALA A 140 -9.93 15.44 -11.48
C ALA A 140 -9.17 15.64 -12.81
N LEU A 141 -9.11 14.63 -13.67
CA LEU A 141 -8.41 14.64 -14.96
C LEU A 141 -9.37 14.60 -16.16
N HIS A 142 -10.22 13.58 -16.21
CA HIS A 142 -11.21 13.30 -17.22
C HIS A 142 -12.18 12.25 -16.67
N GLN A 143 -13.49 12.51 -16.76
CA GLN A 143 -14.52 11.55 -16.38
C GLN A 143 -14.80 10.59 -17.56
N PRO A 144 -14.35 9.32 -17.50
CA PRO A 144 -14.54 8.41 -18.62
C PRO A 144 -16.01 7.97 -18.72
N GLU A 145 -16.59 8.02 -19.92
CA GLU A 145 -17.94 7.52 -20.17
C GLU A 145 -18.03 5.99 -20.02
N ARG A 146 -16.91 5.29 -20.24
CA ARG A 146 -16.80 3.83 -20.13
C ARG A 146 -15.41 3.42 -19.67
N PHE A 147 -15.36 2.36 -18.88
CA PHE A 147 -14.13 1.68 -18.49
C PHE A 147 -13.96 0.39 -19.30
N ALA A 148 -12.76 0.17 -19.83
CA ALA A 148 -12.41 -1.07 -20.52
C ALA A 148 -12.18 -2.23 -19.54
N PHE A 149 -11.69 -1.92 -18.34
CA PHE A 149 -11.46 -2.89 -17.28
C PHE A 149 -11.65 -2.25 -15.91
N ARG A 150 -12.22 -3.00 -14.96
CA ARG A 150 -12.31 -2.59 -13.56
C ARG A 150 -11.93 -3.74 -12.64
N SER A 151 -11.18 -3.45 -11.57
CA SER A 151 -10.81 -4.45 -10.57
C SER A 151 -10.61 -3.84 -9.19
N THR A 152 -10.91 -4.59 -8.14
CA THR A 152 -10.57 -4.22 -6.77
C THR A 152 -9.08 -4.34 -6.48
N SER A 153 -8.34 -5.17 -7.23
CA SER A 153 -6.90 -5.38 -7.07
C SER A 153 -6.11 -4.36 -7.88
N ILE A 154 -5.15 -3.69 -7.22
CA ILE A 154 -4.24 -2.77 -7.91
C ILE A 154 -3.29 -3.52 -8.85
N THR A 155 -2.93 -4.75 -8.48
CA THR A 155 -2.07 -5.63 -9.30
C THR A 155 -2.79 -6.01 -10.59
N ALA A 156 -4.08 -6.34 -10.52
CA ALA A 156 -4.88 -6.64 -11.71
C ALA A 156 -5.01 -5.42 -12.65
N GLN A 157 -5.17 -4.21 -12.10
CA GLN A 157 -5.18 -2.99 -12.91
C GLN A 157 -3.83 -2.75 -13.59
N TYR A 158 -2.72 -2.94 -12.86
CA TYR A 158 -1.37 -2.86 -13.41
C TYR A 158 -1.17 -3.85 -14.58
N GLU A 159 -1.54 -5.12 -14.41
CA GLU A 159 -1.45 -6.10 -15.49
C GLU A 159 -2.35 -5.77 -16.68
N ALA A 160 -3.54 -5.20 -16.46
CA ALA A 160 -4.42 -4.74 -17.53
C ALA A 160 -3.80 -3.57 -18.32
N VAL A 161 -3.11 -2.63 -17.66
CA VAL A 161 -2.35 -1.57 -18.34
C VAL A 161 -1.24 -2.21 -19.17
N ARG A 162 -0.45 -3.13 -18.60
CA ARG A 162 0.64 -3.83 -19.31
C ARG A 162 0.17 -4.61 -20.53
N ALA A 163 -1.05 -5.14 -20.50
CA ALA A 163 -1.70 -5.78 -21.63
C ALA A 163 -2.20 -4.78 -22.70
N GLY A 164 -2.09 -3.48 -22.46
CA GLY A 164 -2.50 -2.42 -23.38
C GLY A 164 -4.01 -2.21 -23.45
N ALA A 165 -4.75 -2.50 -22.36
CA ALA A 165 -6.21 -2.34 -22.30
C ALA A 165 -6.66 -0.89 -22.11
N GLY A 166 -5.76 0.03 -21.74
CA GLY A 166 -6.07 1.43 -21.53
C GLY A 166 -5.11 2.14 -20.58
N LEU A 167 -5.57 3.26 -20.03
CA LEU A 167 -4.86 4.08 -19.06
C LEU A 167 -5.35 3.80 -17.62
N ALA A 168 -4.44 3.80 -16.64
CA ALA A 168 -4.81 3.69 -15.22
C ALA A 168 -3.97 4.61 -14.34
N VAL A 169 -4.54 5.05 -13.22
CA VAL A 169 -3.76 5.70 -12.16
C VAL A 169 -3.18 4.62 -11.26
N LEU A 170 -1.86 4.50 -11.25
CA LEU A 170 -1.13 3.46 -10.50
C LEU A 170 -0.11 4.09 -9.55
N PRO A 171 0.21 3.42 -8.42
CA PRO A 171 1.33 3.82 -7.58
C PRO A 171 2.66 3.80 -8.34
N ALA A 172 3.47 4.84 -8.15
CA ALA A 172 4.73 5.00 -8.85
C ALA A 172 5.73 3.87 -8.52
N PHE A 173 5.79 3.45 -7.25
CA PHE A 173 6.62 2.32 -6.82
C PHE A 173 6.27 0.99 -7.49
N LEU A 174 5.07 0.86 -8.06
CA LEU A 174 4.62 -0.31 -8.82
C LEU A 174 4.96 -0.16 -10.31
N ALA A 175 4.66 1.00 -10.90
CA ALA A 175 4.68 1.17 -12.36
C ALA A 175 5.98 1.76 -12.94
N ASP A 176 6.73 2.59 -12.21
CA ASP A 176 7.93 3.27 -12.74
C ASP A 176 9.06 2.33 -13.14
N ARG A 177 9.10 1.16 -12.49
CA ARG A 177 10.14 0.15 -12.74
C ARG A 177 9.81 -0.75 -13.92
N ASP A 178 8.61 -0.64 -14.48
CA ASP A 178 8.20 -1.44 -15.63
C ASP A 178 8.59 -0.75 -16.95
N PRO A 179 9.52 -1.31 -17.74
CA PRO A 179 9.90 -0.74 -19.03
C PRO A 179 8.80 -0.85 -20.09
N LEU A 180 7.69 -1.53 -19.84
CA LEU A 180 6.53 -1.51 -20.76
C LEU A 180 5.64 -0.30 -20.54
N LEU A 181 5.72 0.33 -19.37
CA LEU A 181 4.84 1.42 -19.00
C LEU A 181 5.50 2.79 -19.21
N GLN A 182 4.67 3.79 -19.42
CA GLN A 182 5.06 5.18 -19.54
C GLN A 182 4.06 6.06 -18.80
N ARG A 183 4.57 7.05 -18.06
CA ARG A 183 3.76 8.08 -17.43
C ARG A 183 3.08 8.95 -18.50
N VAL A 184 1.79 9.22 -18.32
CA VAL A 184 0.98 10.08 -19.16
C VAL A 184 0.72 11.39 -18.42
N LEU A 185 0.97 12.52 -19.08
CA LEU A 185 0.82 13.87 -18.52
C LEU A 185 1.53 14.02 -17.13
N PRO A 186 2.84 13.73 -17.01
CA PRO A 186 3.50 13.53 -15.71
C PRO A 186 3.47 14.74 -14.77
N GLN A 187 3.30 15.96 -15.29
CA GLN A 187 3.15 17.19 -14.49
C GLN A 187 1.71 17.42 -14.02
N GLN A 188 0.71 16.95 -14.78
CA GLN A 188 -0.70 17.25 -14.56
C GLN A 188 -1.46 16.10 -13.89
N ALA A 189 -1.02 14.86 -14.12
CA ALA A 189 -1.56 13.62 -13.59
C ALA A 189 -0.61 13.02 -12.54
N ARG A 190 -0.39 13.79 -11.47
CA ARG A 190 0.39 13.39 -10.30
C ARG A 190 -0.47 13.56 -9.06
N PHE A 191 -0.57 12.49 -8.27
CA PHE A 191 -1.38 12.47 -7.05
C PHE A 191 -0.54 12.02 -5.88
N THR A 192 -0.68 12.69 -4.73
CA THR A 192 -0.04 12.28 -3.49
C THR A 192 -1.07 11.72 -2.54
N ARG A 193 -0.76 10.58 -1.93
CA ARG A 193 -1.56 9.95 -0.89
C ARG A 193 -0.67 9.57 0.28
N THR A 194 -1.30 9.29 1.41
CA THR A 194 -0.61 9.00 2.65
C THR A 194 -0.92 7.57 3.10
N PHE A 195 0.11 6.85 3.51
CA PHE A 195 -0.05 5.68 4.36
C PHE A 195 -0.06 6.11 5.83
N TRP A 196 -1.04 5.62 6.57
CA TRP A 196 -1.13 5.69 8.03
C TRP A 196 -0.80 4.33 8.61
N MET A 197 -0.13 4.30 9.75
CA MET A 197 0.18 3.06 10.47
C MET A 197 -0.44 3.13 11.86
N SER A 198 -1.04 2.02 12.29
CA SER A 198 -1.72 1.94 13.57
C SER A 198 -1.59 0.59 14.24
N MET A 199 -1.70 0.58 15.58
CA MET A 199 -1.76 -0.63 16.40
C MET A 199 -2.59 -0.37 17.67
N PRO A 200 -3.14 -1.39 18.34
CA PRO A 200 -3.81 -1.23 19.63
C PRO A 200 -2.90 -0.58 20.67
N ALA A 201 -3.44 0.35 21.47
CA ALA A 201 -2.64 1.14 22.41
C ALA A 201 -1.91 0.30 23.47
N GLU A 202 -2.55 -0.79 23.90
CA GLU A 202 -2.01 -1.79 24.83
C GLU A 202 -0.81 -2.55 24.26
N SER A 203 -0.73 -2.71 22.93
CA SER A 203 0.32 -3.48 22.25
C SER A 203 1.66 -2.74 22.18
N LYS A 204 1.67 -1.42 22.42
CA LYS A 204 2.86 -0.56 22.26
C LYS A 204 4.03 -0.88 23.20
N TYR A 205 3.76 -1.61 24.28
CA TYR A 205 4.76 -1.97 25.27
C TYR A 205 5.40 -3.34 25.00
N LEU A 206 4.88 -4.10 24.03
CA LEU A 206 5.43 -5.41 23.67
C LEU A 206 6.69 -5.23 22.81
N ALA A 207 7.79 -5.87 23.20
CA ALA A 207 9.08 -5.72 22.53
C ALA A 207 9.03 -6.06 21.02
N ARG A 208 8.34 -7.17 20.65
CA ARG A 208 8.14 -7.55 19.24
C ARG A 208 7.37 -6.49 18.44
N MET A 209 6.38 -5.86 19.07
CA MET A 209 5.58 -4.81 18.43
C MET A 209 6.40 -3.55 18.20
N GLN A 210 7.20 -3.14 19.18
CA GLN A 210 8.12 -2.01 19.04
C GLN A 210 9.16 -2.26 17.95
N ALA A 211 9.72 -3.47 17.90
CA ALA A 211 10.69 -3.87 16.89
C ALA A 211 10.11 -3.80 15.47
N VAL A 212 8.95 -4.45 15.23
CA VAL A 212 8.31 -4.43 13.91
C VAL A 212 7.83 -3.02 13.54
N TRP A 213 7.25 -2.28 14.48
CA TRP A 213 6.82 -0.89 14.26
C TRP A 213 7.98 0.03 13.87
N GLY A 214 9.10 -0.06 14.58
CA GLY A 214 10.32 0.68 14.25
C GLY A 214 10.86 0.30 12.88
N PHE A 215 10.96 -0.99 12.60
CA PHE A 215 11.42 -1.51 11.32
C PHE A 215 10.57 -1.04 10.13
N LEU A 216 9.24 -1.00 10.27
CA LEU A 216 8.34 -0.50 9.22
C LEU A 216 8.59 0.98 8.93
N LYS A 217 8.84 1.80 9.97
CA LYS A 217 9.21 3.22 9.79
C LYS A 217 10.55 3.39 9.08
N GLU A 218 11.55 2.60 9.44
CA GLU A 218 12.86 2.63 8.78
C GLU A 218 12.78 2.15 7.32
N THR A 219 11.92 1.17 7.05
CA THR A 219 11.71 0.64 5.69
C THR A 219 11.16 1.70 4.76
N VAL A 220 10.12 2.44 5.16
CA VAL A 220 9.58 3.51 4.30
C VAL A 220 10.55 4.67 4.10
N GLN A 221 11.41 4.95 5.08
CA GLN A 221 12.47 5.94 4.93
C GLN A 221 13.53 5.50 3.90
N ARG A 222 13.92 4.22 3.90
CA ARG A 222 14.84 3.66 2.91
C ARG A 222 14.23 3.66 1.50
N GLU A 223 12.94 3.40 1.40
CA GLU A 223 12.20 3.32 0.12
C GLU A 223 11.61 4.67 -0.33
N GLN A 224 11.98 5.78 0.32
CA GLN A 224 11.37 7.08 0.08
C GLN A 224 11.48 7.53 -1.39
N ALA A 225 12.58 7.22 -2.06
CA ALA A 225 12.79 7.54 -3.47
C ALA A 225 11.84 6.78 -4.41
N LEU A 226 11.46 5.55 -4.06
CA LEU A 226 10.48 4.76 -4.81
C LEU A 226 9.05 5.20 -4.52
N LEU A 227 8.77 5.54 -3.26
CA LEU A 227 7.44 5.94 -2.81
C LEU A 227 7.07 7.34 -3.31
N VAL A 228 8.01 8.28 -3.26
CA VAL A 228 7.82 9.67 -3.67
C VAL A 228 8.90 10.05 -4.70
N PRO A 229 8.85 9.47 -5.91
CA PRO A 229 9.80 9.81 -6.96
C PRO A 229 9.62 11.28 -7.37
N GLY A 230 10.74 11.91 -7.74
CA GLY A 230 10.74 13.25 -8.30
C GLY A 230 9.92 13.36 -9.59
N VAL A 231 9.61 14.60 -9.98
CA VAL A 231 9.14 14.88 -11.34
C VAL A 231 10.38 14.85 -12.25
N PRO A 232 10.41 14.05 -13.33
CA PRO A 232 11.50 14.12 -14.29
C PRO A 232 11.54 15.54 -14.84
N GLU A 233 12.70 16.20 -14.78
CA GLU A 233 12.93 17.44 -15.52
C GLU A 233 12.65 17.17 -17.00
N GLN A 234 11.93 18.07 -17.65
CA GLN A 234 11.66 17.94 -19.08
C GLN A 234 13.00 17.88 -19.82
N ALA A 235 13.25 16.78 -20.54
CA ALA A 235 14.24 16.82 -21.60
C ALA A 235 13.76 17.91 -22.57
N THR A 236 14.51 19.01 -22.60
CA THR A 236 14.30 20.13 -23.52
C THR A 236 14.51 19.69 -24.96
#